data_AF-A0A3N4JYU5-F1
#
_entry.id   AF-A0A3N4JYU5-F1
#
_cell.length_a   1.000
_cell.length_b   1.000
_cell.length_c   1.000
_cell.angle_alpha   90.00
_cell.angle_beta   90.00
_cell.angle_gamma   90.00
#
_symmetry.space_group_name_H-M   'P 1'
#
loop_
_entity.id
_entity.type
_entity.pdbx_description
1 polymer ?
#
loop_
_entity_poly.entity_id
_entity_poly.type
_entity_poly.pdbx_seq_one_letter_code
_entity_poly.pdbx_strand_id
1 'polypeptide(L)'
;MKFAHSFSQLLQEEDFPADWQAAAIRYGQLKKCIKKVQSELLDLGLTVEVLKRLVEEAESPIVKYMFDGTVHSFQPKLVLTIDAVNGIPPDPNLPEDTRQSLENLVRRKLGKEEVETKDVSSSLLSKTKPHVEPKSIRTVEITLFSDSEFFHLLTSEITSLEALQSRSESEIRSHVLQLGQSVTAVAAPKLPNNKSDLYPWREIFRIYLECGIFFSNLEIESHQERTVEKATERLTFFADEIRRLGIQAKFKNPYSPSLFKMFLSVNMDVLRVMRFRDINRTAMTKILKKFDKRTALGVRQAFPIFITPTGPLASHLSKAICHTLCTSLLNVIPQLDDYLCPICSSISIKPVRLSCSHIFCVRCLVKLQRANKDPCPMCRSKCVLSADSGNLDVGLYNFLKQYFPKEVKIKQAENEREVAIEHWRNIHSESCQIRLPFFMGKHCTMVGCLGEASNLLGHTSFQ
;
A
#
# COMPACT_ATOMS: atom_id res chain seq x y z
N MET A 1 0.54 -34.39 6.73
CA MET A 1 0.93 -34.48 5.31
C MET A 1 0.16 -33.53 4.37
N LYS A 2 -0.88 -32.83 4.82
CA LYS A 2 -1.84 -32.10 3.96
C LYS A 2 -1.31 -30.83 3.27
N PHE A 3 -0.39 -30.06 3.86
CA PHE A 3 -0.05 -28.73 3.34
C PHE A 3 0.70 -28.71 1.99
N ALA A 4 1.61 -29.65 1.72
CA ALA A 4 2.33 -29.64 0.42
C ALA A 4 1.39 -29.94 -0.76
N HIS A 5 0.43 -30.84 -0.55
CA HIS A 5 -0.60 -31.17 -1.53
C HIS A 5 -1.60 -30.01 -1.66
N SER A 6 -2.08 -29.47 -0.54
CA SER A 6 -2.94 -28.28 -0.52
C SER A 6 -2.29 -27.05 -1.17
N PHE A 7 -0.98 -26.85 -1.02
CA PHE A 7 -0.26 -25.75 -1.67
C PHE A 7 -0.18 -25.95 -3.19
N SER A 8 0.10 -27.18 -3.64
CA SER A 8 0.14 -27.48 -5.08
C SER A 8 -1.26 -27.39 -5.71
N GLN A 9 -2.29 -27.85 -4.99
CA GLN A 9 -3.68 -27.73 -5.39
C GLN A 9 -4.12 -26.25 -5.46
N LEU A 10 -3.76 -25.44 -4.46
CA LEU A 10 -4.07 -24.01 -4.45
C LEU A 10 -3.43 -23.25 -5.63
N LEU A 11 -2.21 -23.62 -6.02
CA LEU A 11 -1.56 -23.05 -7.21
C LEU A 11 -2.26 -23.44 -8.52
N GLN A 12 -2.90 -24.61 -8.56
CA GLN A 12 -3.66 -25.10 -9.72
C GLN A 12 -5.08 -24.52 -9.80
N GLU A 13 -5.75 -24.34 -8.65
CA GLU A 13 -7.11 -23.78 -8.56
C GLU A 13 -7.18 -22.30 -8.97
N GLU A 14 -6.09 -21.55 -8.76
CA GLU A 14 -6.02 -20.11 -9.04
C GLU A 14 -5.55 -19.76 -10.47
N ASP A 15 -5.33 -20.76 -11.34
CA ASP A 15 -4.99 -20.60 -12.77
C ASP A 15 -3.84 -19.61 -13.04
N PHE A 16 -2.76 -19.69 -12.26
CA PHE A 16 -1.59 -18.83 -12.46
C PHE A 16 -0.86 -19.17 -13.77
N PRO A 17 -0.23 -18.19 -14.44
CA PRO A 17 0.64 -18.44 -15.58
C PRO A 17 1.72 -19.48 -15.30
N ALA A 18 2.13 -20.23 -16.32
CA ALA A 18 3.08 -21.35 -16.15
C ALA A 18 4.45 -20.90 -15.60
N ASP A 19 4.91 -19.72 -15.99
CA ASP A 19 6.14 -19.09 -15.49
C ASP A 19 6.02 -18.70 -14.01
N TRP A 20 4.83 -18.31 -13.54
CA TRP A 20 4.57 -18.04 -12.11
C TRP A 20 4.57 -19.33 -11.30
N GLN A 21 3.92 -20.38 -11.80
CA GLN A 21 3.94 -21.69 -11.15
C GLN A 21 5.37 -22.25 -11.04
N ALA A 22 6.19 -22.04 -12.07
CA ALA A 22 7.60 -22.45 -12.07
C ALA A 22 8.46 -21.66 -11.07
N ALA A 23 8.13 -20.39 -10.81
CA ALA A 23 8.81 -19.54 -9.84
C ALA A 23 8.35 -19.74 -8.39
N ALA A 24 7.23 -20.44 -8.17
CA ALA A 24 6.70 -20.67 -6.82
C ALA A 24 7.62 -21.53 -5.95
N ILE A 25 7.57 -21.32 -4.63
CA ILE A 25 8.38 -22.08 -3.66
C ILE A 25 8.13 -23.58 -3.82
N ARG A 26 9.18 -24.36 -4.06
CA ARG A 26 9.07 -25.82 -4.22
C ARG A 26 9.07 -26.49 -2.86
N TYR A 27 7.99 -26.29 -2.12
CA TYR A 27 7.80 -26.77 -0.74
C TYR A 27 8.11 -28.27 -0.58
N GLY A 28 7.79 -29.07 -1.59
CA GLY A 28 8.09 -30.50 -1.61
C GLY A 28 9.58 -30.83 -1.63
N GLN A 29 10.38 -30.10 -2.43
CA GLN A 29 11.83 -30.29 -2.53
C GLN A 29 12.53 -29.81 -1.26
N LEU A 30 12.19 -28.61 -0.78
CA LEU A 30 12.70 -28.07 0.48
C LEU A 30 12.45 -29.01 1.67
N LYS A 31 11.27 -29.64 1.72
CA LYS A 31 10.95 -30.65 2.74
C LYS A 31 11.85 -31.89 2.67
N LYS A 32 12.33 -32.28 1.48
CA LYS A 32 13.30 -33.38 1.33
C LYS A 32 14.66 -32.97 1.88
N CYS A 33 15.13 -31.75 1.57
CA CYS A 33 16.37 -31.21 2.12
C CYS A 33 16.33 -31.16 3.66
N ILE A 34 15.22 -30.73 4.27
CA ILE A 34 15.07 -30.73 5.74
C ILE A 34 15.28 -32.14 6.34
N LYS A 35 14.84 -33.20 5.66
CA LYS A 35 15.09 -34.57 6.14
C LYS A 35 16.57 -34.94 6.09
N LYS A 36 17.28 -34.53 5.03
CA LYS A 36 18.73 -34.73 4.92
C LYS A 36 19.48 -33.99 6.02
N VAL A 37 19.12 -32.72 6.29
CA VAL A 37 19.66 -31.94 7.42
C VAL A 37 19.43 -32.66 8.75
N GLN A 38 18.22 -33.18 8.96
CA GLN A 38 17.91 -33.93 10.18
C GLN A 38 18.79 -35.19 10.30
N SER A 39 18.98 -35.95 9.22
CA SER A 39 19.85 -37.12 9.22
C SER A 39 21.31 -36.75 9.49
N GLU A 40 21.82 -35.68 8.86
CA GLU A 40 23.18 -35.19 9.07
C GLU A 40 23.41 -34.76 10.53
N LEU A 41 22.45 -34.05 11.14
CA LEU A 41 22.51 -33.70 12.56
C LEU A 41 22.50 -34.94 13.47
N LEU A 42 21.69 -35.95 13.15
CA LEU A 42 21.64 -37.20 13.92
C LEU A 42 22.95 -37.99 13.81
N ASP A 43 23.57 -38.04 12.63
CA ASP A 43 24.87 -38.67 12.41
C ASP A 43 26.00 -37.98 13.19
N LEU A 44 25.83 -36.69 13.52
CA LEU A 44 26.72 -35.91 14.37
C LEU A 44 26.38 -36.00 15.87
N GLY A 45 25.33 -36.75 16.26
CA GLY A 45 24.86 -36.86 17.64
C GLY A 45 24.10 -35.63 18.15
N LEU A 46 23.77 -34.69 17.26
CA LEU A 46 23.05 -33.45 17.57
C LEU A 46 21.53 -33.65 17.41
N THR A 47 20.91 -34.31 18.39
CA THR A 47 19.45 -34.49 18.39
C THR A 47 18.72 -33.17 18.67
N VAL A 48 17.41 -33.13 18.38
CA VAL A 48 16.58 -31.93 18.60
C VAL A 48 16.54 -31.55 20.09
N GLU A 49 16.49 -32.56 20.97
CA GLU A 49 16.46 -32.39 22.43
C GLU A 49 17.79 -31.87 22.97
N VAL A 50 18.90 -32.21 22.31
CA VAL A 50 20.24 -31.69 22.62
C VAL A 50 20.35 -30.25 22.15
N LEU A 51 20.02 -29.98 20.89
CA LEU A 51 20.14 -28.64 20.30
C LEU A 51 19.26 -27.61 21.04
N LYS A 52 18.06 -27.97 21.48
CA LYS A 52 17.24 -27.08 22.32
C LYS A 52 17.92 -26.68 23.61
N ARG A 53 18.53 -27.64 24.31
CA ARG A 53 19.24 -27.38 25.57
C ARG A 53 20.47 -26.50 25.35
N LEU A 54 21.22 -26.73 24.27
CA LEU A 54 22.43 -25.97 23.93
C LEU A 54 22.16 -24.54 23.42
N VAL A 55 20.94 -24.28 22.93
CA VAL A 55 20.52 -22.96 22.41
C VAL A 55 19.82 -22.12 23.49
N GLU A 56 19.25 -22.72 24.54
CA GLU A 56 18.48 -22.04 25.59
C GLU A 56 19.31 -21.45 26.75
N GLU A 57 20.63 -21.67 26.82
CA GLU A 57 21.49 -21.04 27.85
C GLU A 57 21.74 -19.55 27.56
N ALA A 58 21.01 -18.70 28.30
CA ALA A 58 20.69 -17.32 27.95
C ALA A 58 21.82 -16.26 28.07
N GLU A 59 23.02 -16.61 28.54
CA GLU A 59 24.13 -15.62 28.65
C GLU A 59 25.28 -15.87 27.66
N SER A 60 25.46 -17.09 27.14
CA SER A 60 26.49 -17.44 26.15
C SER A 60 26.16 -18.79 25.50
N PRO A 61 25.36 -18.85 24.41
CA PRO A 61 24.94 -20.12 23.85
C PRO A 61 26.13 -20.94 23.37
N ILE A 62 26.20 -22.19 23.82
CA ILE A 62 27.26 -23.15 23.43
C ILE A 62 27.19 -23.43 21.94
N VAL A 63 25.97 -23.45 21.37
CA VAL A 63 25.73 -23.62 19.93
C VAL A 63 25.03 -22.39 19.38
N LYS A 64 25.64 -21.74 18.39
CA LYS A 64 25.04 -20.61 17.67
C LYS A 64 24.91 -20.93 16.19
N TYR A 65 23.69 -20.82 15.68
CA TYR A 65 23.44 -20.91 14.24
C TYR A 65 23.37 -19.52 13.63
N MET A 66 24.24 -19.23 12.67
CA MET A 66 24.39 -17.92 12.07
C MET A 66 24.37 -18.01 10.54
N PHE A 67 24.04 -16.90 9.91
CA PHE A 67 24.12 -16.72 8.47
C PHE A 67 25.20 -15.69 8.18
N ASP A 68 26.24 -16.11 7.46
CA ASP A 68 27.29 -15.22 6.95
C ASP A 68 27.04 -14.91 5.47
N GLY A 69 27.46 -13.72 5.05
CA GLY A 69 27.47 -13.27 3.65
C GLY A 69 26.24 -12.45 3.22
N THR A 70 25.87 -12.55 1.95
CA THR A 70 24.78 -11.79 1.31
C THR A 70 23.73 -12.76 0.75
N VAL A 71 22.57 -12.26 0.29
CA VAL A 71 21.56 -13.07 -0.43
C VAL A 71 22.18 -13.83 -1.62
N HIS A 72 23.24 -13.31 -2.23
CA HIS A 72 23.93 -13.95 -3.36
C HIS A 72 25.12 -14.84 -2.97
N SER A 73 25.60 -14.74 -1.72
CA SER A 73 26.74 -15.50 -1.19
C SER A 73 26.39 -16.01 0.20
N PHE A 74 25.48 -16.98 0.27
CA PHE A 74 24.90 -17.50 1.51
C PHE A 74 25.74 -18.64 2.08
N GLN A 75 26.17 -18.55 3.34
CA GLN A 75 26.77 -19.67 4.08
C GLN A 75 26.11 -19.83 5.45
N PRO A 76 25.37 -20.93 5.68
CA PRO A 76 24.89 -21.26 7.02
C PRO A 76 26.04 -21.82 7.86
N LYS A 77 26.16 -21.38 9.10
CA LYS A 77 27.22 -21.81 10.01
C LYS A 77 26.66 -22.24 11.36
N LEU A 78 27.02 -23.44 11.76
CA LEU A 78 26.80 -23.93 13.12
C LEU A 78 28.10 -23.76 13.91
N VAL A 79 28.14 -22.77 14.79
CA VAL A 79 29.33 -22.46 15.59
C VAL A 79 29.17 -23.07 16.98
N LEU A 80 30.14 -23.88 17.39
CA LEU A 80 30.24 -24.46 18.73
C LEU A 80 31.31 -23.70 19.52
N THR A 81 30.95 -23.21 20.70
CA THR A 81 31.89 -22.54 21.62
C THR A 81 32.47 -23.58 22.59
N ILE A 82 33.79 -23.71 22.66
CA ILE A 82 34.53 -24.67 23.49
C ILE A 82 35.57 -23.98 24.40
N ASP A 83 35.92 -24.61 25.52
CA ASP A 83 37.00 -24.21 26.41
C ASP A 83 38.33 -24.79 25.88
N ALA A 84 39.33 -23.95 25.64
CA ALA A 84 40.61 -24.33 25.03
C ALA A 84 41.48 -25.23 25.92
N VAL A 85 41.18 -25.32 27.22
CA VAL A 85 41.97 -26.13 28.17
C VAL A 85 41.34 -27.50 28.40
N ASN A 86 40.00 -27.59 28.41
CA ASN A 86 39.27 -28.81 28.78
C ASN A 86 38.43 -29.43 27.65
N GLY A 87 38.33 -28.78 26.48
CA GLY A 87 37.43 -29.22 25.41
C GLY A 87 36.03 -28.60 25.54
N ILE A 88 34.96 -29.37 25.33
CA ILE A 88 33.58 -28.86 25.45
C ILE A 88 33.42 -28.17 26.82
N PRO A 89 32.74 -27.01 26.92
CA PRO A 89 32.54 -26.36 28.21
C PRO A 89 31.86 -27.36 29.16
N PRO A 90 32.32 -27.48 30.41
CA PRO A 90 31.69 -28.38 31.38
C PRO A 90 30.35 -27.79 31.79
N ASP A 91 29.30 -28.06 31.02
CA ASP A 91 27.94 -28.03 31.54
C ASP A 91 27.71 -29.36 32.27
N PRO A 92 27.58 -29.36 33.61
CA PRO A 92 27.38 -30.57 34.42
C PRO A 92 26.05 -31.29 34.14
N ASN A 93 25.16 -30.77 33.26
CA ASN A 93 23.87 -31.38 32.93
C ASN A 93 23.78 -31.96 31.50
N LEU A 94 24.88 -31.97 30.74
CA LEU A 94 24.93 -32.56 29.40
C LEU A 94 24.97 -34.10 29.49
N PRO A 95 24.08 -34.85 28.79
CA PRO A 95 24.12 -36.31 28.80
C PRO A 95 25.47 -36.85 28.28
N GLU A 96 26.04 -37.85 28.95
CA GLU A 96 27.38 -38.37 28.64
C GLU A 96 27.52 -38.82 27.17
N ASP A 97 26.46 -39.41 26.59
CA ASP A 97 26.41 -39.82 25.18
C ASP A 97 26.54 -38.64 24.20
N THR A 98 25.99 -37.49 24.60
CA THR A 98 26.03 -36.24 23.82
C THR A 98 27.40 -35.58 23.95
N ARG A 99 27.96 -35.59 25.17
CA ARG A 99 29.32 -35.11 25.46
C ARG A 99 30.35 -35.89 24.64
N GLN A 100 30.25 -37.21 24.64
CA GLN A 100 31.15 -38.09 23.89
C GLN A 100 31.02 -37.91 22.36
N SER A 101 29.80 -37.66 21.86
CA SER A 101 29.58 -37.37 20.43
C SER A 101 30.19 -36.04 19.99
N LEU A 102 30.00 -34.98 20.79
CA LEU A 102 30.61 -33.68 20.57
C LEU A 102 32.14 -33.72 20.72
N GLU A 103 32.68 -34.49 21.67
CA GLU A 103 34.14 -34.66 21.86
C GLU A 103 34.76 -35.38 20.66
N ASN A 104 34.09 -36.42 20.16
CA ASN A 104 34.50 -37.13 18.95
C ASN A 104 34.44 -36.22 17.71
N LEU A 105 33.45 -35.34 17.63
CA LEU A 105 33.32 -34.37 16.53
C LEU A 105 34.44 -33.32 16.55
N VAL A 106 34.70 -32.75 17.73
CA VAL A 106 35.77 -31.78 17.96
C VAL A 106 37.14 -32.42 17.68
N ARG A 107 37.39 -33.65 18.15
CA ARG A 107 38.61 -34.41 17.83
C ARG A 107 38.78 -34.68 16.33
N ARG A 108 37.71 -35.03 15.61
CA ARG A 108 37.74 -35.28 14.15
C ARG A 108 38.01 -34.02 13.34
N LYS A 109 37.58 -32.85 13.81
CA LYS A 109 37.79 -31.55 13.13
C LYS A 109 39.15 -30.94 13.48
N LEU A 110 39.54 -30.91 14.75
CA LEU A 110 40.87 -30.44 15.18
C LEU A 110 42.00 -31.34 14.65
N GLY A 111 41.80 -32.66 14.61
CA GLY A 111 42.79 -33.60 14.03
C GLY A 111 42.94 -33.50 12.51
N LYS A 112 42.10 -32.72 11.81
CA LYS A 112 42.27 -32.40 10.38
C LYS A 112 42.96 -31.06 10.15
N GLU A 113 43.02 -30.16 11.15
CA GLU A 113 43.70 -28.86 11.02
C GLU A 113 45.21 -28.93 11.33
N GLU A 114 45.70 -29.96 12.01
CA GLU A 114 47.13 -30.07 12.38
C GLU A 114 48.08 -30.55 11.25
N VAL A 115 47.61 -30.76 10.01
CA VAL A 115 48.49 -31.24 8.91
C VAL A 115 48.98 -30.13 7.97
N GLU A 116 48.55 -28.88 8.15
CA GLU A 116 49.05 -27.75 7.34
C GLU A 116 49.56 -26.57 8.20
N THR A 117 50.68 -26.73 8.90
CA THR A 117 51.67 -25.64 8.99
C THR A 117 53.06 -26.19 9.32
N LYS A 118 54.02 -25.79 8.49
CA LYS A 118 55.44 -26.14 8.53
C LYS A 118 56.15 -25.61 9.76
N ASP A 119 57.14 -26.41 10.19
CA ASP A 119 58.31 -26.06 10.99
C ASP A 119 58.79 -24.61 10.84
N VAL A 120 58.93 -23.89 11.96
CA VAL A 120 60.14 -23.13 12.30
C VAL A 120 60.28 -23.08 13.83
N SER A 121 61.42 -23.56 14.33
CA SER A 121 61.85 -23.52 15.73
C SER A 121 62.25 -22.11 16.21
N SER A 122 62.01 -21.77 17.48
CA SER A 122 63.05 -21.39 18.46
C SER A 122 62.49 -20.86 19.80
N SER A 123 62.77 -21.61 20.86
CA SER A 123 63.30 -21.23 22.19
C SER A 123 62.99 -19.86 22.82
N LEU A 124 62.46 -19.86 24.06
CA LEU A 124 63.13 -19.37 25.29
C LEU A 124 62.24 -19.54 26.55
N LEU A 125 62.83 -20.03 27.64
CA LEU A 125 62.24 -20.29 28.95
C LEU A 125 62.15 -19.04 29.85
N SER A 126 61.08 -18.90 30.63
CA SER A 126 61.15 -18.40 32.02
C SER A 126 59.89 -18.75 32.84
N LYS A 127 60.08 -19.35 34.03
CA LYS A 127 59.07 -19.67 35.05
C LYS A 127 58.75 -18.43 35.91
N THR A 128 57.46 -18.14 36.20
CA THR A 128 56.98 -17.76 37.57
C THR A 128 55.45 -17.57 37.70
N LYS A 129 54.88 -18.27 38.71
CA LYS A 129 53.67 -18.01 39.56
C LYS A 129 52.22 -18.13 38.99
N PRO A 130 51.25 -18.57 39.83
CA PRO A 130 49.91 -19.00 39.40
C PRO A 130 49.00 -17.79 39.25
N HIS A 131 48.73 -17.42 38.02
CA HIS A 131 47.72 -16.43 37.66
C HIS A 131 46.45 -17.19 37.27
N VAL A 132 45.28 -16.78 37.79
CA VAL A 132 43.97 -17.27 37.34
C VAL A 132 43.95 -17.15 35.82
N GLU A 133 43.95 -18.29 35.13
CA GLU A 133 43.95 -18.33 33.67
C GLU A 133 42.62 -17.76 33.17
N PRO A 134 42.63 -16.79 32.23
CA PRO A 134 41.43 -16.45 31.51
C PRO A 134 40.98 -17.71 30.76
N LYS A 135 39.74 -18.17 30.99
CA LYS A 135 39.13 -19.26 30.20
C LYS A 135 39.34 -18.92 28.72
N SER A 136 40.27 -19.62 28.08
CA SER A 136 40.61 -19.38 26.69
C SER A 136 39.48 -20.02 25.88
N ILE A 137 38.59 -19.21 25.32
CA ILE A 137 37.42 -19.72 24.58
C ILE A 137 37.83 -19.90 23.13
N ARG A 138 37.62 -21.10 22.56
CA ARG A 138 37.79 -21.41 21.14
C ARG A 138 36.43 -21.66 20.50
N THR A 139 36.27 -21.31 19.23
CA THR A 139 35.05 -21.56 18.45
C THR A 139 35.34 -22.55 17.33
N VAL A 140 34.52 -23.57 17.19
CA VAL A 140 34.62 -24.59 16.12
C VAL A 140 33.45 -24.42 15.16
N GLU A 141 33.75 -24.27 13.87
CA GLU A 141 32.74 -24.19 12.82
C GLU A 141 32.35 -25.60 12.32
N ILE A 142 31.08 -25.95 12.48
CA ILE A 142 30.48 -27.16 11.96
C ILE A 142 29.70 -26.78 10.69
N THR A 143 30.28 -27.15 9.56
CA THR A 143 29.66 -27.02 8.25
C THR A 143 28.72 -28.20 8.02
N LEU A 144 27.44 -27.93 7.88
CA LEU A 144 26.47 -28.92 7.40
C LEU A 144 26.36 -28.74 5.87
N PHE A 145 26.32 -29.84 5.12
CA PHE A 145 26.19 -29.78 3.67
C PHE A 145 24.72 -29.66 3.25
N SER A 146 23.84 -30.37 3.96
CA SER A 146 22.42 -30.45 3.61
C SER A 146 21.66 -29.16 3.88
N ASP A 147 22.11 -28.33 4.83
CA ASP A 147 21.46 -27.04 5.13
C ASP A 147 21.87 -26.00 4.09
N SER A 148 23.12 -26.02 3.63
CA SER A 148 23.63 -25.24 2.51
C SER A 148 22.79 -25.54 1.25
N GLU A 149 22.53 -26.82 0.95
CA GLU A 149 21.62 -27.23 -0.13
C GLU A 149 20.20 -26.63 0.07
N PHE A 150 19.65 -26.72 1.29
CA PHE A 150 18.31 -26.19 1.60
C PHE A 150 18.22 -24.69 1.37
N PHE A 151 19.19 -23.91 1.87
CA PHE A 151 19.14 -22.47 1.81
C PHE A 151 19.58 -21.91 0.46
N HIS A 152 20.53 -22.54 -0.26
CA HIS A 152 20.78 -22.16 -1.65
C HIS A 152 19.53 -22.35 -2.51
N LEU A 153 18.82 -23.47 -2.32
CA LEU A 153 17.54 -23.70 -2.98
C LEU A 153 16.53 -22.61 -2.60
N LEU A 154 16.35 -22.35 -1.30
CA LEU A 154 15.39 -21.36 -0.81
C LEU A 154 15.70 -19.95 -1.30
N THR A 155 16.96 -19.53 -1.25
CA THR A 155 17.39 -18.21 -1.69
C THR A 155 17.27 -18.05 -3.20
N SER A 156 17.59 -19.09 -3.99
CA SER A 156 17.35 -19.06 -5.45
C SER A 156 15.87 -18.90 -5.81
N GLU A 157 14.98 -19.51 -5.03
CA GLU A 157 13.52 -19.38 -5.18
C GLU A 157 13.06 -17.97 -4.79
N ILE A 158 13.58 -17.41 -3.69
CA ILE A 158 13.34 -16.02 -3.27
C ILE A 158 13.75 -15.05 -4.37
N THR A 159 14.97 -15.16 -4.91
CA THR A 159 15.44 -14.28 -6.01
C THR A 159 14.57 -14.44 -7.27
N SER A 160 14.13 -15.65 -7.58
CA SER A 160 13.22 -15.88 -8.71
C SER A 160 11.86 -15.21 -8.51
N LEU A 161 11.32 -15.24 -7.28
CA LEU A 161 10.10 -14.54 -6.90
C LEU A 161 10.27 -13.01 -6.98
N GLU A 162 11.40 -12.45 -6.53
CA GLU A 162 11.70 -11.01 -6.66
C GLU A 162 11.73 -10.56 -8.11
N ALA A 163 12.41 -11.32 -8.97
CA ALA A 163 12.49 -11.03 -10.39
C ALA A 163 11.11 -11.08 -11.03
N LEU A 164 10.28 -12.07 -10.69
CA LEU A 164 8.92 -12.17 -11.19
C LEU A 164 8.05 -11.00 -10.72
N GLN A 165 8.09 -10.67 -9.43
CA GLN A 165 7.31 -9.58 -8.87
C GLN A 165 7.70 -8.23 -9.47
N SER A 166 8.99 -7.99 -9.69
CA SER A 166 9.49 -6.78 -10.34
C SER A 166 9.02 -6.66 -11.79
N ARG A 167 9.00 -7.78 -12.54
CA ARG A 167 8.45 -7.81 -13.90
C ARG A 167 6.96 -7.51 -13.91
N SER A 168 6.18 -8.21 -13.09
CA SER A 168 4.73 -8.00 -12.97
C SER A 168 4.39 -6.56 -12.55
N GLU A 169 5.19 -5.97 -11.65
CA GLU A 169 5.06 -4.57 -11.27
C GLU A 169 5.23 -3.63 -12.45
N SER A 170 6.29 -3.82 -13.22
CA SER A 170 6.58 -2.99 -14.41
C SER A 170 5.48 -3.12 -15.47
N GLU A 171 4.99 -4.35 -15.70
CA GLU A 171 3.92 -4.62 -16.67
C GLU A 171 2.61 -3.96 -16.25
N ILE A 172 2.17 -4.17 -15.00
CA ILE A 172 0.93 -3.55 -14.51
C ILE A 172 1.05 -2.03 -14.52
N ARG A 173 2.20 -1.47 -14.10
CA ARG A 173 2.44 -0.03 -14.17
C ARG A 173 2.33 0.51 -15.59
N SER A 174 2.89 -0.19 -16.58
CA SER A 174 2.78 0.17 -17.99
C SER A 174 1.32 0.18 -18.45
N HIS A 175 0.55 -0.87 -18.13
CA HIS A 175 -0.88 -0.95 -18.45
C HIS A 175 -1.68 0.17 -17.80
N VAL A 176 -1.40 0.51 -16.54
CA VAL A 176 -2.04 1.64 -15.84
C VAL A 176 -1.78 2.96 -16.55
N LEU A 177 -0.54 3.23 -16.97
CA LEU A 177 -0.18 4.46 -17.68
C LEU A 177 -0.88 4.56 -19.04
N GLN A 178 -0.88 3.48 -19.82
CA GLN A 178 -1.55 3.41 -21.12
C GLN A 178 -3.07 3.57 -20.98
N LEU A 179 -3.66 2.92 -19.97
CA LEU A 179 -5.06 3.08 -19.63
C LEU A 179 -5.36 4.53 -19.25
N GLY A 180 -4.50 5.17 -18.46
CA GLY A 180 -4.63 6.58 -18.07
C GLY A 180 -4.70 7.52 -19.26
N GLN A 181 -3.78 7.36 -20.21
CA GLN A 181 -3.76 8.15 -21.45
C GLN A 181 -5.01 7.89 -22.31
N SER A 182 -5.45 6.64 -22.42
CA SER A 182 -6.61 6.26 -23.22
C SER A 182 -7.92 6.78 -22.61
N VAL A 183 -8.07 6.65 -21.28
CA VAL A 183 -9.22 7.17 -20.53
C VAL A 183 -9.27 8.69 -20.65
N THR A 184 -8.13 9.36 -20.52
CA THR A 184 -8.00 10.81 -20.77
C THR A 184 -8.52 11.19 -22.14
N ALA A 185 -8.12 10.46 -23.19
CA ALA A 185 -8.52 10.78 -24.56
C ALA A 185 -10.03 10.64 -24.81
N VAL A 186 -10.73 9.75 -24.08
CA VAL A 186 -12.20 9.59 -24.20
C VAL A 186 -12.97 10.49 -23.22
N ALA A 187 -12.38 10.84 -22.09
CA ALA A 187 -12.98 11.69 -21.07
C ALA A 187 -12.77 13.18 -21.33
N ALA A 188 -11.71 13.59 -22.04
CA ALA A 188 -11.41 14.99 -22.31
C ALA A 188 -12.63 15.72 -22.92
N PRO A 189 -12.94 16.94 -22.46
CA PRO A 189 -14.01 17.75 -23.05
C PRO A 189 -13.69 18.07 -24.52
N LYS A 190 -14.37 17.41 -25.46
CA LYS A 190 -14.23 17.66 -26.90
C LYS A 190 -15.35 18.59 -27.35
N LEU A 191 -15.04 19.86 -27.56
CA LEU A 191 -15.95 20.79 -28.24
C LEU A 191 -15.77 20.64 -29.76
N PRO A 192 -16.85 20.61 -30.57
CA PRO A 192 -18.27 20.66 -30.22
C PRO A 192 -18.93 19.27 -30.06
N ASN A 193 -18.17 18.18 -30.18
CA ASN A 193 -18.70 16.83 -30.33
C ASN A 193 -19.04 16.18 -28.96
N ASN A 194 -20.32 15.98 -28.68
CA ASN A 194 -20.89 15.53 -27.40
C ASN A 194 -20.54 14.08 -26.97
N LYS A 195 -19.50 13.46 -27.55
CA LYS A 195 -19.06 12.08 -27.30
C LYS A 195 -18.04 11.95 -26.15
N SER A 196 -17.86 13.01 -25.36
CA SER A 196 -17.02 12.95 -24.15
C SER A 196 -17.72 12.14 -23.05
N ASP A 197 -16.98 11.21 -22.47
CA ASP A 197 -17.42 10.36 -21.36
C ASP A 197 -16.89 10.85 -20.01
N LEU A 198 -16.63 12.15 -19.88
CA LEU A 198 -16.08 12.76 -18.65
C LEU A 198 -16.86 12.37 -17.39
N TYR A 199 -18.19 12.53 -17.40
CA TYR A 199 -19.03 12.28 -16.23
C TYR A 199 -19.12 10.79 -15.85
N PRO A 200 -19.37 9.85 -16.80
CA PRO A 200 -19.26 8.43 -16.51
C PRO A 200 -17.92 8.02 -15.88
N TRP A 201 -16.80 8.48 -16.45
CA TRP A 201 -15.47 8.17 -15.92
C TRP A 201 -15.19 8.83 -14.57
N ARG A 202 -15.61 10.08 -14.37
CA ARG A 202 -15.52 10.75 -13.06
C ARG A 202 -16.22 9.95 -11.98
N GLU A 203 -17.43 9.48 -12.25
CA GLU A 203 -18.22 8.70 -11.30
C GLU A 203 -17.57 7.34 -11.00
N ILE A 204 -17.04 6.66 -12.01
CA ILE A 204 -16.28 5.41 -11.84
C ILE A 204 -15.09 5.63 -10.88
N PHE A 205 -14.31 6.69 -11.09
CA PHE A 205 -13.16 6.96 -10.23
C PHE A 205 -13.52 7.42 -8.82
N ARG A 206 -14.60 8.20 -8.67
CA ARG A 206 -15.13 8.55 -7.36
C ARG A 206 -15.46 7.30 -6.54
N ILE A 207 -16.26 6.40 -7.12
CA ILE A 207 -16.65 5.13 -6.46
C ILE A 207 -15.42 4.27 -6.19
N TYR A 208 -14.48 4.20 -7.12
CA TYR A 208 -13.24 3.44 -6.96
C TYR A 208 -12.41 3.91 -5.76
N LEU A 209 -12.23 5.23 -5.61
CA LEU A 209 -11.51 5.83 -4.49
C LEU A 209 -12.24 5.60 -3.16
N GLU A 210 -13.56 5.78 -3.14
CA GLU A 210 -14.39 5.54 -1.95
C GLU A 210 -14.39 4.08 -1.50
N CYS A 211 -14.40 3.14 -2.46
CA CYS A 211 -14.28 1.71 -2.17
C CYS A 211 -12.94 1.38 -1.52
N GLY A 212 -11.89 2.14 -1.87
CA GLY A 212 -10.51 1.93 -1.43
C GLY A 212 -10.14 0.47 -1.54
N ILE A 213 -10.03 -0.11 -2.73
CA ILE A 213 -10.00 -1.58 -2.90
C ILE A 213 -8.80 -2.22 -2.19
N PHE A 214 -7.60 -1.70 -2.43
CA PHE A 214 -6.36 -2.28 -1.91
C PHE A 214 -5.87 -1.66 -0.59
N PHE A 215 -6.22 -0.40 -0.30
CA PHE A 215 -5.74 0.33 0.90
C PHE A 215 -6.86 0.95 1.71
N SER A 216 -6.72 0.90 3.03
CA SER A 216 -7.71 1.50 3.90
C SER A 216 -7.87 2.99 3.63
N ASN A 217 -9.11 3.44 3.55
CA ASN A 217 -9.46 4.86 3.50
C ASN A 217 -9.61 5.46 4.91
N LEU A 218 -9.47 4.66 5.97
CA LEU A 218 -9.57 5.10 7.35
C LEU A 218 -8.19 5.49 7.89
N GLU A 219 -8.06 6.72 8.39
CA GLU A 219 -6.84 7.22 9.04
C GLU A 219 -6.43 6.35 10.25
N ILE A 220 -7.40 5.84 11.00
CA ILE A 220 -7.21 4.95 12.15
C ILE A 220 -6.46 3.67 11.75
N GLU A 221 -6.65 3.21 10.51
CA GLU A 221 -6.01 2.01 9.97
C GLU A 221 -4.68 2.33 9.26
N SER A 222 -4.15 3.55 9.41
CA SER A 222 -2.86 3.99 8.86
C SER A 222 -2.70 3.72 7.35
N HIS A 223 -3.79 3.72 6.61
CA HIS A 223 -3.82 3.36 5.18
C HIS A 223 -3.12 2.02 4.88
N GLN A 224 -3.28 1.04 5.77
CA GLN A 224 -2.69 -0.29 5.59
C GLN A 224 -3.22 -1.01 4.35
N GLU A 225 -2.36 -1.85 3.77
CA GLU A 225 -2.72 -2.76 2.67
C GLU A 225 -3.71 -3.80 3.18
N ARG A 226 -4.79 -4.04 2.43
CA ARG A 226 -5.79 -5.04 2.76
C ARG A 226 -5.31 -6.45 2.42
N THR A 227 -5.90 -7.42 3.11
CA THR A 227 -5.75 -8.83 2.74
C THR A 227 -6.41 -9.09 1.39
N VAL A 228 -5.97 -10.14 0.72
CA VAL A 228 -6.52 -10.61 -0.56
C VAL A 228 -8.04 -10.77 -0.51
N GLU A 229 -8.57 -11.33 0.58
CA GLU A 229 -10.00 -11.63 0.72
C GLU A 229 -10.81 -10.34 0.75
N LYS A 230 -10.39 -9.37 1.58
CA LYS A 230 -11.06 -8.07 1.67
C LYS A 230 -10.92 -7.26 0.38
N ALA A 231 -9.76 -7.29 -0.27
CA ALA A 231 -9.56 -6.60 -1.54
C ALA A 231 -10.43 -7.22 -2.65
N THR A 232 -10.60 -8.54 -2.66
CA THR A 232 -11.51 -9.25 -3.57
C THR A 232 -12.96 -8.83 -3.32
N GLU A 233 -13.42 -8.83 -2.06
CA GLU A 233 -14.76 -8.40 -1.68
C GLU A 233 -15.04 -6.96 -2.15
N ARG A 234 -14.09 -6.04 -1.90
CA ARG A 234 -14.22 -4.63 -2.30
C ARG A 234 -14.22 -4.44 -3.81
N LEU A 235 -13.44 -5.20 -4.57
CA LEU A 235 -13.46 -5.14 -6.04
C LEU A 235 -14.78 -5.67 -6.60
N THR A 236 -15.32 -6.74 -6.03
CA THR A 236 -16.66 -7.25 -6.38
C THR A 236 -17.73 -6.20 -6.08
N PHE A 237 -17.71 -5.62 -4.88
CA PHE A 237 -18.62 -4.55 -4.49
C PHE A 237 -18.54 -3.37 -5.46
N PHE A 238 -17.33 -2.93 -5.82
CA PHE A 238 -17.12 -1.89 -6.82
C PHE A 238 -17.78 -2.25 -8.16
N ALA A 239 -17.52 -3.44 -8.69
CA ALA A 239 -18.08 -3.88 -9.97
C ALA A 239 -19.63 -3.95 -9.95
N ASP A 240 -20.19 -4.43 -8.84
CA ASP A 240 -21.64 -4.52 -8.63
C ASP A 240 -22.27 -3.13 -8.50
N GLU A 241 -21.61 -2.20 -7.83
CA GLU A 241 -22.08 -0.82 -7.68
C GLU A 241 -22.09 -0.08 -9.03
N ILE A 242 -21.05 -0.26 -9.85
CA ILE A 242 -21.03 0.28 -11.22
C ILE A 242 -22.19 -0.29 -12.06
N ARG A 243 -22.50 -1.59 -11.90
CA ARG A 243 -23.62 -2.25 -12.59
C ARG A 243 -24.96 -1.69 -12.11
N ARG A 244 -25.14 -1.56 -10.79
CA ARG A 244 -26.36 -1.04 -10.14
C ARG A 244 -26.69 0.39 -10.59
N LEU A 245 -25.68 1.25 -10.72
CA LEU A 245 -25.83 2.64 -11.18
C LEU A 245 -25.95 2.78 -12.71
N GLY A 246 -25.81 1.68 -13.45
CA GLY A 246 -25.94 1.64 -14.90
C GLY A 246 -24.92 2.54 -15.62
N ILE A 247 -23.73 2.75 -15.05
CA ILE A 247 -22.77 3.75 -15.58
C ILE A 247 -22.25 3.35 -16.96
N GLN A 248 -22.04 2.05 -17.20
CA GLN A 248 -21.58 1.54 -18.49
C GLN A 248 -22.54 1.84 -19.65
N ALA A 249 -23.85 1.92 -19.38
CA ALA A 249 -24.86 2.30 -20.38
C ALA A 249 -24.84 3.80 -20.71
N LYS A 250 -24.19 4.62 -19.87
CA LYS A 250 -24.06 6.08 -20.07
C LYS A 250 -22.87 6.46 -20.95
N PHE A 251 -22.01 5.50 -21.32
CA PHE A 251 -20.90 5.74 -22.23
C PHE A 251 -21.41 6.06 -23.63
N LYS A 252 -20.90 7.15 -24.20
CA LYS A 252 -21.16 7.60 -25.56
C LYS A 252 -20.05 7.21 -26.52
N ASN A 253 -18.83 7.00 -26.01
CA ASN A 253 -17.69 6.59 -26.80
C ASN A 253 -17.62 5.05 -26.90
N PRO A 254 -17.52 4.47 -28.10
CA PRO A 254 -17.50 3.02 -28.28
C PRO A 254 -16.26 2.33 -27.66
N TYR A 255 -15.18 3.07 -27.41
CA TYR A 255 -13.98 2.53 -26.77
C TYR A 255 -14.09 2.48 -25.24
N SER A 256 -14.93 3.31 -24.62
CA SER A 256 -15.06 3.39 -23.15
C SER A 256 -15.43 2.05 -22.48
N PRO A 257 -16.37 1.24 -23.01
CA PRO A 257 -16.65 -0.09 -22.45
C PRO A 257 -15.43 -1.02 -22.45
N SER A 258 -14.61 -1.00 -23.50
CA SER A 258 -13.38 -1.80 -23.58
C SER A 258 -12.33 -1.31 -22.60
N LEU A 259 -12.17 0.01 -22.46
CA LEU A 259 -11.29 0.62 -21.46
C LEU A 259 -11.73 0.29 -20.03
N PHE A 260 -13.02 0.24 -19.74
CA PHE A 260 -13.53 -0.18 -18.43
C PHE A 260 -13.23 -1.66 -18.15
N LYS A 261 -13.36 -2.54 -19.15
CA LYS A 261 -12.94 -3.94 -19.01
C LYS A 261 -11.44 -4.05 -18.73
N MET A 262 -10.61 -3.26 -19.43
CA MET A 262 -9.17 -3.20 -19.19
C MET A 262 -8.85 -2.68 -17.78
N PHE A 263 -9.58 -1.67 -17.29
CA PHE A 263 -9.48 -1.19 -15.92
C PHE A 263 -9.75 -2.29 -14.90
N LEU A 264 -10.83 -3.07 -15.08
CA LEU A 264 -11.12 -4.22 -14.22
C LEU A 264 -10.02 -5.29 -14.31
N SER A 265 -9.53 -5.58 -15.51
CA SER A 265 -8.44 -6.54 -15.72
C SER A 265 -7.19 -6.15 -14.95
N VAL A 266 -6.77 -4.89 -15.02
CA VAL A 266 -5.62 -4.38 -14.26
C VAL A 266 -5.80 -4.60 -12.76
N ASN A 267 -6.98 -4.32 -12.20
CA ASN A 267 -7.26 -4.57 -10.79
C ASN A 267 -7.22 -6.06 -10.43
N MET A 268 -7.72 -6.92 -11.31
CA MET A 268 -7.62 -8.37 -11.15
C MET A 268 -6.16 -8.86 -11.21
N ASP A 269 -5.32 -8.25 -12.05
CA ASP A 269 -3.89 -8.58 -12.12
C ASP A 269 -3.18 -8.18 -10.82
N VAL A 270 -3.53 -7.03 -10.21
CA VAL A 270 -3.03 -6.68 -8.87
C VAL A 270 -3.43 -7.73 -7.84
N LEU A 271 -4.70 -8.14 -7.81
CA LEU A 271 -5.17 -9.21 -6.90
C LEU A 271 -4.43 -10.52 -7.15
N ARG A 272 -4.16 -10.88 -8.40
CA ARG A 272 -3.41 -12.09 -8.76
C ARG A 272 -1.99 -12.03 -8.18
N VAL A 273 -1.28 -10.89 -8.30
CA VAL A 273 0.05 -10.75 -7.68
C VAL A 273 -0.04 -10.82 -6.15
N MET A 274 -1.00 -10.14 -5.53
CA MET A 274 -1.20 -10.18 -4.07
C MET A 274 -1.43 -11.61 -3.58
N ARG A 275 -2.29 -12.38 -4.27
CA ARG A 275 -2.55 -13.80 -3.98
C ARG A 275 -1.28 -14.63 -4.08
N PHE A 276 -0.57 -14.52 -5.19
CA PHE A 276 0.65 -15.28 -5.41
C PHE A 276 1.70 -14.97 -4.33
N ARG A 277 1.86 -13.69 -3.96
CA ARG A 277 2.74 -13.25 -2.88
C ARG A 277 2.35 -13.86 -1.53
N ASP A 278 1.06 -13.81 -1.17
CA ASP A 278 0.57 -14.32 0.11
C ASP A 278 0.71 -15.84 0.24
N ILE A 279 0.47 -16.56 -0.86
CA ILE A 279 0.66 -18.02 -0.96
C ILE A 279 2.13 -18.38 -0.74
N ASN A 280 3.05 -17.71 -1.45
CA ASN A 280 4.49 -17.95 -1.31
C ASN A 280 5.00 -17.52 0.09
N ARG A 281 4.52 -16.41 0.65
CA ARG A 281 4.85 -15.99 2.02
C ARG A 281 4.42 -17.02 3.07
N THR A 282 3.24 -17.60 2.87
CA THR A 282 2.73 -18.66 3.74
C THR A 282 3.58 -19.92 3.63
N ALA A 283 3.96 -20.32 2.41
CA ALA A 283 4.86 -21.45 2.19
C ALA A 283 6.23 -21.25 2.83
N MET A 284 6.82 -20.06 2.68
CA MET A 284 8.06 -19.64 3.34
C MET A 284 7.96 -19.78 4.87
N THR A 285 6.95 -19.18 5.47
CA THR A 285 6.73 -19.23 6.92
C THR A 285 6.58 -20.67 7.42
N LYS A 286 5.85 -21.51 6.67
CA LYS A 286 5.62 -22.91 7.02
C LYS A 286 6.83 -23.80 6.77
N ILE A 287 7.71 -23.49 5.82
CA ILE A 287 8.92 -24.28 5.58
C ILE A 287 9.97 -23.97 6.64
N LEU A 288 10.16 -22.70 7.01
CA LEU A 288 11.06 -22.29 8.10
C LEU A 288 10.59 -22.87 9.45
N LYS A 289 9.28 -22.81 9.75
CA LYS A 289 8.72 -23.47 10.94
C LYS A 289 8.96 -24.98 10.94
N LYS A 290 8.96 -25.62 9.76
CA LYS A 290 9.23 -27.05 9.64
C LYS A 290 10.71 -27.36 9.85
N PHE A 291 11.60 -26.51 9.36
CA PHE A 291 13.04 -26.60 9.58
C PHE A 291 13.32 -26.60 11.09
N ASP A 292 12.87 -25.56 11.80
CA ASP A 292 13.09 -25.46 13.26
C ASP A 292 12.46 -26.59 14.06
N LYS A 293 11.29 -27.09 13.65
CA LYS A 293 10.67 -28.24 14.33
C LYS A 293 11.54 -29.51 14.23
N ARG A 294 12.39 -29.62 13.21
CA ARG A 294 13.24 -30.79 12.92
C ARG A 294 14.68 -30.61 13.34
N THR A 295 15.15 -29.37 13.51
CA THR A 295 16.57 -29.06 13.76
C THR A 295 16.79 -28.22 15.02
N ALA A 296 15.79 -27.51 15.54
CA ALA A 296 15.93 -26.57 16.67
C ALA A 296 16.96 -25.44 16.49
N LEU A 297 17.33 -25.10 15.25
CA LEU A 297 18.39 -24.11 14.95
C LEU A 297 17.92 -22.64 14.92
N GLY A 298 16.66 -22.35 15.25
CA GLY A 298 16.16 -20.96 15.39
C GLY A 298 16.05 -20.15 14.08
N VAL A 299 16.05 -20.83 12.93
CA VAL A 299 16.04 -20.24 11.59
C VAL A 299 14.81 -19.37 11.33
N ARG A 300 13.65 -19.72 11.91
CA ARG A 300 12.40 -18.96 11.73
C ARG A 300 12.54 -17.49 12.17
N GLN A 301 13.41 -17.19 13.13
CA GLN A 301 13.63 -15.83 13.60
C GLN A 301 14.80 -15.17 12.87
N ALA A 302 15.91 -15.89 12.71
CA ALA A 302 17.12 -15.34 12.12
C ALA A 302 17.02 -15.13 10.58
N PHE A 303 16.41 -16.08 9.86
CA PHE A 303 16.37 -16.04 8.39
C PHE A 303 15.52 -14.89 7.83
N PRO A 304 14.29 -14.60 8.35
CA PRO A 304 13.53 -13.45 7.89
C PRO A 304 14.26 -12.12 8.08
N ILE A 305 14.95 -11.92 9.21
CA ILE A 305 15.71 -10.69 9.51
C ILE A 305 16.82 -10.47 8.48
N PHE A 306 17.51 -11.55 8.11
CA PHE A 306 18.57 -11.52 7.11
C PHE A 306 18.07 -11.10 5.71
N ILE A 307 16.86 -11.54 5.32
CA ILE A 307 16.28 -11.23 4.00
C ILE A 307 15.42 -9.95 3.96
N THR A 308 15.10 -9.32 5.10
CA THR A 308 14.05 -8.26 5.17
C THR A 308 14.43 -6.82 4.82
N PRO A 309 15.69 -6.35 4.71
CA PRO A 309 15.91 -4.97 4.28
C PRO A 309 15.43 -4.68 2.85
N THR A 310 15.29 -5.71 2.01
CA THR A 310 14.95 -5.62 0.58
C THR A 310 14.06 -6.74 0.05
N GLY A 311 13.53 -7.62 0.92
CA GLY A 311 12.98 -8.91 0.50
C GLY A 311 11.71 -8.88 -0.39
N PRO A 312 11.43 -9.96 -1.14
CA PRO A 312 10.41 -10.04 -2.20
C PRO A 312 9.01 -9.76 -1.69
N LEU A 313 8.71 -10.30 -0.52
CA LEU A 313 7.36 -10.37 0.04
C LEU A 313 6.97 -9.09 0.80
N ALA A 314 7.87 -8.11 0.89
CA ALA A 314 7.65 -6.83 1.54
C ALA A 314 7.22 -5.72 0.56
N SER A 315 7.40 -5.91 -0.75
CA SER A 315 7.14 -4.85 -1.74
C SER A 315 5.68 -4.39 -1.74
N HIS A 316 5.51 -3.07 -1.67
CA HIS A 316 4.23 -2.36 -1.73
C HIS A 316 3.75 -2.19 -3.18
N LEU A 317 3.72 -3.28 -3.95
CA LEU A 317 3.24 -3.29 -5.33
C LEU A 317 1.91 -2.54 -5.47
N SER A 318 0.94 -2.87 -4.62
CA SER A 318 -0.37 -2.25 -4.62
C SER A 318 -0.26 -0.74 -4.40
N LYS A 319 0.69 -0.25 -3.60
CA LYS A 319 0.85 1.17 -3.27
C LYS A 319 1.44 1.93 -4.46
N ALA A 320 2.43 1.35 -5.13
CA ALA A 320 2.99 1.90 -6.36
C ALA A 320 1.93 1.97 -7.47
N ILE A 321 1.09 0.93 -7.59
CA ILE A 321 0.01 0.86 -8.59
C ILE A 321 -1.12 1.84 -8.25
N CYS A 322 -1.60 1.88 -7.00
CA CYS A 322 -2.60 2.85 -6.58
C CYS A 322 -2.10 4.29 -6.72
N HIS A 323 -0.84 4.56 -6.36
CA HIS A 323 -0.22 5.87 -6.59
C HIS A 323 -0.20 6.19 -8.09
N THR A 324 0.19 5.25 -8.94
CA THR A 324 0.23 5.46 -10.40
C THR A 324 -1.18 5.67 -10.96
N LEU A 325 -2.18 4.90 -10.52
CA LEU A 325 -3.59 5.08 -10.87
C LEU A 325 -4.08 6.47 -10.45
N CYS A 326 -3.88 6.86 -9.19
CA CYS A 326 -4.29 8.16 -8.68
C CYS A 326 -3.60 9.31 -9.43
N THR A 327 -2.28 9.25 -9.60
CA THR A 327 -1.52 10.32 -10.28
C THR A 327 -1.79 10.40 -11.77
N SER A 328 -2.07 9.28 -12.45
CA SER A 328 -2.29 9.26 -13.90
C SER A 328 -3.74 9.51 -14.28
N LEU A 329 -4.70 9.27 -13.38
CA LEU A 329 -6.13 9.40 -13.65
C LEU A 329 -6.78 10.59 -12.94
N LEU A 330 -6.46 10.85 -11.66
CA LEU A 330 -7.09 11.96 -10.90
C LEU A 330 -6.54 13.32 -11.31
N ASN A 331 -5.27 13.41 -11.66
CA ASN A 331 -4.71 14.65 -12.21
C ASN A 331 -5.30 14.99 -13.59
N VAL A 332 -5.92 14.02 -14.26
CA VAL A 332 -6.43 14.21 -15.62
C VAL A 332 -7.95 14.33 -15.67
N ILE A 333 -8.67 13.68 -14.75
CA ILE A 333 -10.12 13.84 -14.58
C ILE A 333 -10.37 14.54 -13.24
N PRO A 334 -10.55 15.88 -13.26
CA PRO A 334 -10.74 16.65 -12.03
C PRO A 334 -12.04 16.23 -11.34
N GLN A 335 -11.94 16.03 -10.02
CA GLN A 335 -13.09 15.76 -9.14
C GLN A 335 -13.74 17.07 -8.71
N LEU A 336 -15.03 17.04 -8.42
CA LEU A 336 -15.78 18.27 -8.11
C LEU A 336 -15.36 18.91 -6.78
N ASP A 337 -15.02 18.09 -5.79
CA ASP A 337 -14.74 18.51 -4.41
C ASP A 337 -13.56 19.49 -4.33
N ASP A 338 -12.57 19.34 -5.20
CA ASP A 338 -11.38 20.21 -5.27
C ASP A 338 -11.67 21.64 -5.74
N TYR A 339 -12.87 21.90 -6.30
CA TYR A 339 -13.25 23.19 -6.90
C TYR A 339 -14.46 23.85 -6.22
N LEU A 340 -14.88 23.31 -5.08
CA LEU A 340 -15.98 23.88 -4.29
C LEU A 340 -15.55 25.15 -3.56
N CYS A 341 -16.45 26.13 -3.52
CA CYS A 341 -16.27 27.36 -2.76
C CYS A 341 -16.52 27.04 -1.28
N PRO A 342 -15.56 27.33 -0.36
CA PRO A 342 -15.73 27.01 1.07
C PRO A 342 -16.91 27.72 1.75
N ILE A 343 -17.45 28.79 1.16
CA ILE A 343 -18.56 29.57 1.74
C ILE A 343 -19.92 28.97 1.38
N CYS A 344 -20.11 28.50 0.14
CA CYS A 344 -21.40 27.99 -0.32
C CYS A 344 -21.40 26.51 -0.69
N SER A 345 -20.27 25.83 -0.50
CA SER A 345 -20.07 24.39 -0.81
C SER A 345 -20.53 24.00 -2.22
N SER A 346 -20.52 24.96 -3.14
CA SER A 346 -20.90 24.82 -4.54
C SER A 346 -19.70 25.16 -5.42
N ILE A 347 -19.70 24.75 -6.69
CA ILE A 347 -18.61 25.07 -7.61
C ILE A 347 -18.26 26.58 -7.61
N SER A 348 -16.96 26.88 -7.59
CA SER A 348 -16.43 28.25 -7.49
C SER A 348 -16.61 29.05 -8.79
N ILE A 349 -17.85 29.36 -9.16
CA ILE A 349 -18.16 30.12 -10.39
C ILE A 349 -17.58 31.53 -10.32
N LYS A 350 -16.91 31.97 -11.39
CA LYS A 350 -16.12 33.21 -11.43
C LYS A 350 -15.21 33.31 -10.18
N PRO A 351 -14.24 32.39 -10.05
CA PRO A 351 -13.40 32.27 -8.87
C PRO A 351 -12.52 33.51 -8.69
N VAL A 352 -12.51 34.07 -7.48
CA VAL A 352 -11.66 35.20 -7.10
C VAL A 352 -10.58 34.68 -6.18
N ARG A 353 -9.31 34.90 -6.55
CA ARG A 353 -8.14 34.50 -5.78
C ARG A 353 -7.66 35.68 -4.95
N LEU A 354 -7.77 35.55 -3.63
CA LEU A 354 -7.29 36.58 -2.71
C LEU A 354 -5.76 36.62 -2.66
N SER A 355 -5.19 37.68 -2.09
CA SER A 355 -3.74 37.80 -1.89
C SER A 355 -3.17 36.70 -0.97
N CYS A 356 -4.00 36.10 -0.12
CA CYS A 356 -3.66 34.91 0.67
C CYS A 356 -3.80 33.58 -0.10
N SER A 357 -3.96 33.62 -1.43
CA SER A 357 -4.17 32.49 -2.36
C SER A 357 -5.46 31.67 -2.23
N HIS A 358 -6.31 31.92 -1.22
CA HIS A 358 -7.61 31.26 -1.10
C HIS A 358 -8.59 31.73 -2.17
N ILE A 359 -9.42 30.80 -2.64
CA ILE A 359 -10.33 31.00 -3.78
C ILE A 359 -11.78 30.90 -3.30
N PHE A 360 -12.62 31.85 -3.75
CA PHE A 360 -14.06 31.87 -3.49
C PHE A 360 -14.81 32.25 -4.77
N CYS A 361 -16.10 31.91 -4.89
CA CYS A 361 -16.90 32.46 -5.98
C CYS A 361 -17.16 33.96 -5.76
N VAL A 362 -17.20 34.74 -6.85
CA VAL A 362 -17.38 36.20 -6.81
C VAL A 362 -18.58 36.63 -5.96
N ARG A 363 -19.69 35.89 -6.02
CA ARG A 363 -20.93 36.20 -5.29
C ARG A 363 -20.77 36.10 -3.78
N CYS A 364 -20.09 35.05 -3.30
CA CYS A 364 -19.80 34.89 -1.88
C CYS A 364 -18.85 35.98 -1.38
N LEU A 365 -17.86 36.37 -2.19
CA LEU A 365 -16.93 37.43 -1.83
C LEU A 365 -17.64 38.79 -1.73
N VAL A 366 -18.47 39.15 -2.72
CA VAL A 366 -19.25 40.40 -2.71
C VAL A 366 -20.17 40.49 -1.48
N LYS A 367 -20.78 39.38 -1.05
CA LYS A 367 -21.59 39.36 0.18
C LYS A 367 -20.76 39.65 1.43
N LEU A 368 -19.54 39.13 1.52
CA LEU A 368 -18.64 39.42 2.64
C LEU A 368 -18.18 40.89 2.64
N GLN A 369 -17.87 41.43 1.47
CA GLN A 369 -17.50 42.85 1.31
C GLN A 369 -18.66 43.78 1.71
N ARG A 370 -19.89 43.50 1.26
CA ARG A 370 -21.09 44.25 1.67
C ARG A 370 -21.37 44.17 3.18
N ALA A 371 -21.03 43.05 3.80
CA ALA A 371 -21.12 42.86 5.24
C ALA A 371 -19.93 43.46 6.01
N ASN A 372 -19.00 44.15 5.33
CA ASN A 372 -17.78 44.73 5.89
C ASN A 372 -16.90 43.71 6.65
N LYS A 373 -16.87 42.45 6.17
CA LYS A 373 -16.08 41.36 6.76
C LYS A 373 -14.77 41.17 6.00
N ASP A 374 -13.68 41.71 6.54
CA ASP A 374 -12.35 41.65 5.92
C ASP A 374 -11.54 40.35 6.11
N PRO A 375 -11.64 39.63 7.25
CA PRO A 375 -10.89 38.40 7.44
C PRO A 375 -11.30 37.29 6.46
N CYS A 376 -10.31 36.68 5.80
CA CYS A 376 -10.50 35.50 4.97
C CYS A 376 -11.14 34.34 5.79
N PRO A 377 -12.21 33.68 5.30
CA PRO A 377 -12.84 32.56 6.01
C PRO A 377 -11.92 31.36 6.28
N MET A 378 -10.85 31.19 5.49
CA MET A 378 -9.94 30.05 5.59
C MET A 378 -8.74 30.33 6.49
N CYS A 379 -8.03 31.45 6.28
CA CYS A 379 -6.79 31.77 7.01
C CYS A 379 -6.87 33.02 7.90
N ARG A 380 -8.01 33.71 7.92
CA ARG A 380 -8.26 34.95 8.70
C ARG A 380 -7.38 36.15 8.33
N SER A 381 -6.55 36.06 7.29
CA SER A 381 -5.82 37.20 6.74
C SER A 381 -6.77 38.29 6.25
N LYS A 382 -6.39 39.55 6.46
CA LYS A 382 -7.15 40.75 6.04
C LYS A 382 -6.91 41.03 4.57
N CYS A 383 -7.78 40.50 3.71
CA CYS A 383 -7.62 40.59 2.27
C CYS A 383 -8.92 40.55 1.48
N VAL A 384 -10.08 40.47 2.16
CA VAL A 384 -11.39 40.38 1.48
C VAL A 384 -11.82 41.75 0.98
N LEU A 385 -11.63 42.82 1.76
CA LEU A 385 -12.04 44.17 1.34
C LEU A 385 -11.10 44.76 0.27
N SER A 386 -9.85 44.29 0.21
CA SER A 386 -8.88 44.73 -0.80
C SER A 386 -9.05 44.04 -2.16
N ALA A 387 -9.90 43.02 -2.28
CA ALA A 387 -10.05 42.25 -3.51
C ALA A 387 -10.96 42.95 -4.51
N ASP A 388 -10.52 43.05 -5.77
CA ASP A 388 -11.24 43.70 -6.87
C ASP A 388 -11.43 42.77 -8.08
N SER A 389 -11.84 43.34 -9.22
CA SER A 389 -12.04 42.59 -10.47
C SER A 389 -10.75 41.99 -11.04
N GLY A 390 -9.58 42.53 -10.70
CA GLY A 390 -8.26 42.02 -11.08
C GLY A 390 -7.88 40.72 -10.38
N ASN A 391 -8.52 40.40 -9.25
CA ASN A 391 -8.34 39.12 -8.55
C ASN A 391 -9.12 37.95 -9.17
N LEU A 392 -9.87 38.18 -10.25
CA LEU A 392 -10.61 37.12 -10.93
C LEU A 392 -9.64 36.15 -11.62
N ASP A 393 -9.70 34.88 -11.23
CA ASP A 393 -8.93 33.80 -11.84
C ASP A 393 -9.63 33.34 -13.12
N VAL A 394 -9.35 34.05 -14.21
CA VAL A 394 -9.94 33.78 -15.54
C VAL A 394 -9.53 32.39 -16.06
N GLY A 395 -8.31 31.96 -15.76
CA GLY A 395 -7.81 30.63 -16.14
C GLY A 395 -8.64 29.53 -15.49
N LEU A 396 -8.80 29.60 -14.16
CA LEU A 396 -9.65 28.66 -13.44
C LEU A 396 -11.11 28.75 -13.88
N TYR A 397 -11.64 29.96 -14.14
CA TYR A 397 -12.99 30.11 -14.65
C TYR A 397 -13.23 29.35 -15.97
N ASN A 398 -12.32 29.51 -16.94
CA ASN A 398 -12.40 28.83 -18.23
C ASN A 398 -12.28 27.32 -18.08
N PHE A 399 -11.38 26.86 -17.21
CA PHE A 399 -11.25 25.46 -16.85
C PHE A 399 -12.56 24.89 -16.30
N LEU A 400 -13.19 25.57 -15.34
CA LEU A 400 -14.46 25.13 -14.74
C LEU A 400 -15.58 25.06 -15.79
N LYS A 401 -15.65 26.02 -16.73
CA LYS A 401 -16.62 25.98 -17.83
C LYS A 401 -16.43 24.77 -18.74
N GLN A 402 -15.19 24.35 -18.95
CA GLN A 402 -14.84 23.26 -19.85
C GLN A 402 -15.04 21.89 -19.19
N TYR A 403 -14.60 21.71 -17.95
CA TYR A 403 -14.60 20.42 -17.24
C TYR A 403 -15.81 20.20 -16.32
N PHE A 404 -16.54 21.25 -15.95
CA PHE A 404 -17.73 21.20 -15.10
C PHE A 404 -18.91 22.01 -15.68
N PRO A 405 -19.26 21.81 -16.97
CA PRO A 405 -20.25 22.64 -17.64
C PRO A 405 -21.65 22.56 -17.01
N LYS A 406 -22.04 21.42 -16.44
CA LYS A 406 -23.37 21.27 -15.81
C LYS A 406 -23.44 22.04 -14.50
N GLU A 407 -22.45 21.85 -13.63
CA GLU A 407 -22.34 22.49 -12.32
C GLU A 407 -22.21 24.00 -12.46
N VAL A 408 -21.39 24.46 -13.41
CA VAL A 408 -21.26 25.88 -13.75
C VAL A 408 -22.59 26.49 -14.19
N LYS A 409 -23.33 25.83 -15.10
CA LYS A 409 -24.63 26.33 -15.58
C LYS A 409 -25.66 26.43 -14.45
N ILE A 410 -25.74 25.38 -13.61
CA ILE A 410 -26.64 25.36 -12.45
C ILE A 410 -26.30 26.50 -11.50
N LYS A 411 -25.02 26.66 -11.13
CA LYS A 411 -24.63 27.70 -10.17
C LYS A 411 -24.76 29.10 -10.73
N GLN A 412 -24.51 29.29 -12.02
CA GLN A 412 -24.70 30.57 -12.70
C GLN A 412 -26.18 30.98 -12.68
N ALA A 413 -27.10 30.06 -13.00
CA ALA A 413 -28.54 30.31 -12.94
C ALA A 413 -29.04 30.59 -11.50
N GLU A 414 -28.49 29.88 -10.50
CA GLU A 414 -28.78 30.14 -9.09
C GLU A 414 -28.35 31.56 -8.67
N ASN A 415 -27.14 31.98 -9.05
CA ASN A 415 -26.64 33.32 -8.76
C ASN A 415 -27.48 34.41 -9.44
N GLU A 416 -27.88 34.20 -10.70
CA GLU A 416 -28.75 35.13 -11.44
C GLU A 416 -30.12 35.28 -10.78
N ARG A 417 -30.72 34.17 -10.37
CA ARG A 417 -31.98 34.17 -9.61
C ARG A 417 -31.83 34.95 -8.31
N GLU A 418 -30.74 34.72 -7.57
CA GLU A 418 -30.51 35.41 -6.31
C GLU A 418 -30.33 36.92 -6.49
N VAL A 419 -29.59 37.35 -7.52
CA VAL A 419 -29.42 38.78 -7.85
C VAL A 419 -30.75 39.41 -8.26
N ALA A 420 -31.57 38.71 -9.04
CA ALA A 420 -32.90 39.19 -9.42
C ALA A 420 -33.80 39.38 -8.19
N ILE A 421 -33.75 38.47 -7.21
CA ILE A 421 -34.48 38.59 -5.95
C ILE A 421 -33.97 39.78 -5.11
N GLU A 422 -32.65 39.96 -4.97
CA GLU A 422 -32.08 41.12 -4.27
C GLU A 422 -32.49 42.44 -4.91
N HIS A 423 -32.40 42.53 -6.24
CA HIS A 423 -32.79 43.72 -6.98
C HIS A 423 -34.27 44.02 -6.83
N TRP A 424 -35.13 43.00 -6.94
CA TRP A 424 -36.56 43.13 -6.70
C TRP A 424 -36.86 43.61 -5.28
N ARG A 425 -36.21 43.01 -4.26
CA ARG A 425 -36.35 43.42 -2.86
C ARG A 425 -35.93 44.86 -2.64
N ASN A 426 -34.79 45.29 -3.19
CA ASN A 426 -34.31 46.65 -3.02
C ASN A 426 -35.29 47.68 -3.62
N ILE A 427 -35.80 47.42 -4.83
CA ILE A 427 -36.81 48.27 -5.48
C ILE A 427 -38.10 48.35 -4.63
N HIS A 428 -38.55 47.21 -4.09
CA HIS A 428 -39.82 47.14 -3.36
C HIS A 428 -39.70 47.46 -1.86
N SER A 429 -38.49 47.46 -1.30
CA SER A 429 -38.21 47.99 0.04
C SER A 429 -38.12 49.52 0.05
N GLU A 430 -37.69 50.13 -1.07
CA GLU A 430 -37.67 51.58 -1.23
C GLU A 430 -39.04 52.16 -1.61
N SER A 431 -39.91 51.39 -2.29
CA SER A 431 -41.27 51.84 -2.61
C SER A 431 -42.29 51.67 -1.46
N CYS A 432 -41.92 50.99 -0.37
CA CYS A 432 -42.72 50.90 0.85
C CYS A 432 -42.44 52.05 1.85
N GLN A 433 -42.22 53.26 1.34
CA GLN A 433 -42.21 54.51 2.13
C GLN A 433 -43.15 55.58 1.58
N ILE A 434 -44.15 55.21 0.77
CA ILE A 434 -45.30 56.11 0.55
C ILE A 434 -46.21 55.99 1.77
N ARG A 435 -45.96 56.88 2.74
CA ARG A 435 -46.91 57.25 3.80
C ARG A 435 -48.23 57.65 3.11
N LEU A 436 -49.21 56.74 3.05
CA LEU A 436 -50.59 57.12 2.83
C LEU A 436 -51.08 57.81 4.10
N PRO A 437 -51.43 59.10 4.07
CA PRO A 437 -52.08 59.73 5.20
C PRO A 437 -53.53 59.25 5.23
N PHE A 438 -53.96 58.76 6.39
CA PHE A 438 -55.37 58.62 6.79
C PHE A 438 -56.30 57.89 5.80
N PHE A 439 -56.60 56.63 6.06
CA PHE A 439 -58.00 56.18 6.22
C PHE A 439 -58.04 54.83 6.94
N MET A 440 -58.90 54.76 7.95
CA MET A 440 -59.12 53.60 8.81
C MET A 440 -59.49 52.33 8.03
N GLY A 441 -58.96 51.20 8.50
CA GLY A 441 -59.65 49.91 8.44
C GLY A 441 -59.37 49.04 7.21
N LYS A 442 -58.29 48.24 7.27
CA LYS A 442 -58.26 46.78 7.03
C LYS A 442 -56.80 46.30 7.04
N HIS A 443 -56.52 45.29 7.85
CA HIS A 443 -55.22 44.61 7.91
C HIS A 443 -54.82 44.06 6.54
N CYS A 444 -53.71 44.54 5.98
CA CYS A 444 -53.06 43.91 4.83
C CYS A 444 -52.09 42.84 5.36
N THR A 445 -52.49 41.57 5.28
CA THR A 445 -51.65 40.43 5.69
C THR A 445 -50.67 40.07 4.57
N MET A 446 -49.36 40.14 4.88
CA MET A 446 -48.19 39.79 4.05
C MET A 446 -48.15 38.36 3.47
N VAL A 447 -49.20 37.55 3.64
CA VAL A 447 -49.21 36.12 3.26
C VAL A 447 -49.77 35.90 1.85
N GLY A 448 -50.53 36.84 1.28
CA GLY A 448 -51.17 36.68 -0.04
C GLY A 448 -50.22 36.80 -1.24
N CYS A 449 -49.21 37.67 -1.19
CA CYS A 449 -48.41 38.00 -2.39
C CYS A 449 -47.23 37.05 -2.66
N LEU A 450 -46.83 36.19 -1.71
CA LEU A 450 -45.82 35.15 -1.95
C LEU A 450 -46.37 33.95 -2.74
N GLY A 451 -47.69 33.72 -2.69
CA GLY A 451 -48.37 32.66 -3.43
C GLY A 451 -48.46 32.93 -4.93
N GLU A 452 -48.72 34.18 -5.35
CA GLU A 452 -48.86 34.54 -6.76
C GLU A 452 -47.51 34.61 -7.51
N ALA A 453 -46.41 34.96 -6.84
CA ALA A 453 -45.08 34.93 -7.44
C ALA A 453 -44.56 33.50 -7.72
N SER A 454 -45.06 32.50 -6.99
CA SER A 454 -44.70 31.08 -7.19
C SER A 454 -45.43 30.49 -8.40
N ASN A 455 -46.65 30.94 -8.71
CA ASN A 455 -47.43 30.44 -9.85
C ASN A 455 -47.05 31.09 -11.20
N LEU A 456 -46.50 32.30 -11.21
CA LEU A 456 -46.05 32.97 -12.44
C LEU A 456 -44.67 32.49 -12.96
N LEU A 457 -43.90 31.76 -12.15
CA LEU A 457 -42.60 31.19 -12.55
C LEU A 457 -42.65 29.67 -12.81
N GLY A 458 -43.84 29.05 -12.71
CA GLY A 458 -44.06 27.61 -12.87
C GLY A 458 -44.35 27.11 -14.28
N HIS A 459 -44.46 27.98 -15.30
CA HIS A 459 -44.70 27.57 -16.69
C HIS A 459 -43.48 27.83 -17.58
N THR A 460 -42.48 26.96 -17.45
CA THR A 460 -41.65 26.56 -18.60
C THR A 460 -41.62 25.05 -18.66
N SER A 461 -42.71 24.52 -19.21
CA SER A 461 -42.82 23.12 -19.61
C SER A 461 -41.70 22.80 -20.60
N PHE A 462 -40.90 21.80 -20.26
CA PHE A 462 -40.12 21.04 -21.23
C PHE A 462 -41.09 20.43 -22.26
N GLN A 463 -40.91 20.80 -23.52
CA GLN A 463 -41.07 19.92 -24.68
C GLN A 463 -39.82 20.06 -25.53
#